data_AF-A0A7W4ER64-F1
#
_entry.id   AF-A0A7W4ER64-F1
#
_cell.length_a   1.000
_cell.length_b   1.000
_cell.length_c   1.000
_cell.angle_alpha   90.00
_cell.angle_beta   90.00
_cell.angle_gamma   90.00
#
_symmetry.space_group_name_H-M   'P 1'
#
loop_
_entity.id
_entity.type
_entity.pdbx_description
1 polymer ?
#
loop_
_entity_poly.entity_id
_entity_poly.type
_entity_poly.pdbx_seq_one_letter_code
_entity_poly.pdbx_strand_id
1 'polypeptide(L)'
;MNTTQLISAVMLKATGKVRNLPETDEKYQKILGIANLYIQQWESEPNVDWQSLYNPSHSIGTLSTKQSYDIDTDEVLKVSNIPGDTIKVRKDNQVREYATVPPEQLGMYKGGNYCTIAGNKLLFIDPIRDDDPMLGGKIEMPVYLRASLLTGASSTVSVDNPMWLVVMCAAEYARNDILLQNQYGNLIEEANQLMQKMIENNGAQASYRPLHMIPGVSDIC
;
A
#
# COMPACT_ATOMS: atom_id res chain seq x y z
N MET A 1 4.66 7.39 15.21
CA MET A 1 4.14 6.79 16.46
C MET A 1 4.59 5.33 16.48
N ASN A 2 5.16 4.84 17.57
CA ASN A 2 5.49 3.41 17.71
C ASN A 2 4.40 2.63 18.48
N THR A 3 4.52 1.31 18.53
CA THR A 3 3.51 0.41 19.13
C THR A 3 3.27 0.70 20.61
N THR A 4 4.32 0.95 21.39
CA THR A 4 4.15 1.33 22.81
C THR A 4 3.37 2.64 22.96
N GLN A 5 3.68 3.65 22.16
CA GLN A 5 2.96 4.91 22.15
C GLN A 5 1.49 4.73 21.73
N LEU A 6 1.24 3.90 20.72
CA LEU A 6 -0.09 3.54 20.26
C LEU A 6 -0.91 2.94 21.40
N ILE A 7 -0.39 1.91 22.07
CA ILE A 7 -1.11 1.18 23.13
C ILE A 7 -1.37 2.08 24.34
N SER A 8 -0.39 2.88 24.77
CA SER A 8 -0.60 3.85 25.85
C SER A 8 -1.65 4.90 25.48
N ALA A 9 -1.69 5.36 24.22
CA ALA A 9 -2.70 6.30 23.72
C ALA A 9 -4.09 5.66 23.64
N VAL A 10 -4.21 4.40 23.22
CA VAL A 10 -5.48 3.64 23.21
C VAL A 10 -6.04 3.53 24.62
N MET A 11 -5.20 3.15 25.59
CA MET A 11 -5.62 3.05 27.00
C MET A 11 -6.09 4.39 27.56
N LEU A 12 -5.36 5.47 27.26
CA LEU A 12 -5.77 6.82 27.64
C LEU A 12 -7.10 7.19 27.00
N LYS A 13 -7.26 6.97 25.70
CA LYS A 13 -8.46 7.34 24.95
C LYS A 13 -9.69 6.56 25.42
N ALA A 14 -9.55 5.26 25.66
CA ALA A 14 -10.65 4.40 26.08
C ALA A 14 -11.04 4.60 27.56
N THR A 15 -10.06 4.81 28.45
CA THR A 15 -10.29 4.76 29.90
C THR A 15 -10.09 6.07 30.64
N GLY A 16 -9.57 7.10 29.97
CA GLY A 16 -9.14 8.36 30.58
C GLY A 16 -7.87 8.24 31.44
N LYS A 17 -7.19 7.08 31.45
CA LYS A 17 -6.00 6.82 32.28
C LYS A 17 -4.83 6.35 31.43
N VAL A 18 -3.69 7.02 31.55
CA VAL A 18 -2.44 6.56 30.95
C VAL A 18 -2.00 5.28 31.65
N ARG A 19 -1.67 4.24 30.88
CA ARG A 19 -1.06 3.01 31.38
C ARG A 19 0.04 2.57 30.44
N ASN A 20 1.21 2.29 31.00
CA ASN A 20 2.31 1.65 30.28
C ASN A 20 2.24 0.16 30.58
N LEU A 21 1.80 -0.60 29.59
CA LEU A 21 1.65 -2.06 29.70
C LEU A 21 2.91 -2.74 29.14
N PRO A 22 3.46 -3.77 29.81
CA PRO A 22 4.52 -4.58 29.22
C PRO A 22 3.97 -5.38 28.04
N GLU A 23 4.85 -5.77 27.10
CA GLU A 23 4.44 -6.54 25.91
C GLU A 23 3.78 -7.88 26.28
N THR A 24 4.10 -8.45 27.44
CA THR A 24 3.50 -9.70 27.93
C THR A 24 2.10 -9.53 28.53
N ASP A 25 1.59 -8.31 28.69
CA ASP A 25 0.26 -8.05 29.24
C ASP A 25 -0.84 -8.45 28.24
N GLU A 26 -1.87 -9.16 28.72
CA GLU A 26 -2.97 -9.61 27.87
C GLU A 26 -3.72 -8.45 27.20
N LYS A 27 -3.82 -7.28 27.85
CA LYS A 27 -4.45 -6.09 27.25
C LYS A 27 -3.55 -5.48 26.19
N TYR A 28 -2.23 -5.51 26.38
CA TYR A 28 -1.28 -5.11 25.36
C TYR A 28 -1.48 -5.95 24.09
N GLN A 29 -1.46 -7.29 24.24
CA GLN A 29 -1.62 -8.22 23.13
C GLN A 29 -2.98 -8.10 22.45
N LYS A 30 -4.05 -7.87 23.23
CA LYS A 30 -5.38 -7.60 22.68
C LYS A 30 -5.40 -6.33 21.82
N ILE A 31 -4.85 -5.22 22.32
CA ILE A 31 -4.81 -3.96 21.57
C ILE A 31 -3.93 -4.09 20.33
N LEU A 32 -2.79 -4.79 20.43
CA LEU A 32 -1.92 -5.08 19.29
C LEU A 32 -2.65 -5.87 18.20
N GLY A 33 -3.39 -6.91 18.57
CA GLY A 33 -4.19 -7.70 17.63
C GLY A 33 -5.29 -6.88 16.95
N ILE A 34 -6.00 -6.03 17.71
CA ILE A 34 -7.00 -5.10 17.15
C ILE A 34 -6.31 -4.11 16.19
N ALA A 35 -5.17 -3.53 16.58
CA ALA A 35 -4.46 -2.58 15.75
C ALA A 35 -4.04 -3.19 14.40
N ASN A 36 -3.48 -4.40 14.41
CA ASN A 36 -3.10 -5.10 13.18
C ASN A 36 -4.30 -5.39 12.28
N LEU A 37 -5.46 -5.77 12.85
CA LEU A 37 -6.69 -5.93 12.09
C LEU A 37 -7.11 -4.63 11.39
N TYR A 38 -7.07 -3.49 12.09
CA TYR A 38 -7.47 -2.20 11.51
C TYR A 38 -6.43 -1.61 10.56
N ILE A 39 -5.15 -1.94 10.70
CA ILE A 39 -4.13 -1.62 9.70
C ILE A 39 -4.48 -2.32 8.38
N GLN A 40 -4.87 -3.61 8.43
CA GLN A 40 -5.30 -4.37 7.25
C GLN A 40 -6.61 -3.86 6.64
N GLN A 41 -7.53 -3.37 7.47
CA GLN A 41 -8.75 -2.73 6.96
C GLN A 41 -8.44 -1.40 6.30
N TRP A 42 -7.58 -0.58 6.90
CA TRP A 42 -7.16 0.72 6.36
C TRP A 42 -6.47 0.58 5.00
N GLU A 43 -5.49 -0.33 4.87
CA GLU A 43 -4.80 -0.51 3.58
C GLU A 43 -5.77 -0.93 2.47
N SER A 44 -6.88 -1.60 2.82
CA SER A 44 -7.89 -2.12 1.91
C SER A 44 -9.13 -1.20 1.77
N GLU A 45 -9.04 0.06 2.21
CA GLU A 45 -10.15 1.02 2.16
C GLU A 45 -10.67 1.16 0.71
N PRO A 46 -11.98 0.94 0.45
CA PRO A 46 -12.51 0.95 -0.91
C PRO A 46 -12.32 2.29 -1.62
N ASN A 47 -11.88 2.23 -2.88
CA ASN A 47 -11.65 3.40 -3.75
C ASN A 47 -10.58 4.37 -3.24
N VAL A 48 -9.71 3.94 -2.31
CA VAL A 48 -8.59 4.75 -1.82
C VAL A 48 -7.27 4.08 -2.14
N ASP A 49 -6.44 4.81 -2.88
CA ASP A 49 -5.08 4.41 -3.18
C ASP A 49 -4.11 5.22 -2.32
N TRP A 50 -3.68 4.65 -1.20
CA TRP A 50 -2.81 5.32 -0.22
C TRP A 50 -1.44 5.63 -0.80
N GLN A 51 -1.12 6.91 -0.89
CA GLN A 51 0.15 7.41 -1.45
C GLN A 51 1.35 6.97 -0.62
N SER A 52 1.17 6.81 0.70
CA SER A 52 2.19 6.28 1.60
C SER A 52 2.57 4.82 1.33
N LEU A 53 1.67 4.04 0.71
CA LEU A 53 1.90 2.65 0.33
C LEU A 53 2.39 2.52 -1.12
N TYR A 54 2.40 3.60 -1.89
CA TYR A 54 2.82 3.58 -3.28
C TYR A 54 4.34 3.50 -3.42
N ASN A 55 4.82 2.51 -4.16
CA ASN A 55 6.21 2.35 -4.54
C ASN A 55 6.32 2.32 -6.09
N PRO A 56 6.91 3.34 -6.74
CA PRO A 56 6.99 3.42 -8.19
C PRO A 56 8.00 2.44 -8.82
N SER A 57 8.87 1.83 -8.02
CA SER A 57 10.01 1.02 -8.50
C SER A 57 10.21 -0.25 -7.66
N HIS A 58 9.11 -0.92 -7.28
CA HIS A 58 9.19 -2.16 -6.53
C HIS A 58 9.75 -3.29 -7.41
N SER A 59 10.68 -4.07 -6.86
CA SER A 59 11.40 -5.10 -7.60
C SER A 59 10.68 -6.43 -7.55
N ILE A 60 10.27 -6.98 -8.69
CA ILE A 60 9.63 -8.31 -8.73
C ILE A 60 10.55 -9.42 -9.24
N GLY A 61 11.78 -9.08 -9.63
CA GLY A 61 12.79 -10.06 -10.00
C GLY A 61 13.75 -9.56 -11.08
N THR A 62 14.44 -10.52 -11.69
CA THR A 62 15.43 -10.27 -12.75
C THR A 62 14.93 -10.82 -14.08
N LEU A 63 14.98 -10.00 -15.12
CA LEU A 63 14.61 -10.39 -16.47
C LEU A 63 15.48 -11.55 -16.95
N SER A 64 14.81 -12.58 -17.39
CA SER A 64 15.34 -13.79 -18.00
C SER A 64 14.53 -14.07 -19.27
N THR A 65 14.82 -15.18 -19.92
CA THR A 65 14.06 -15.65 -21.10
C THR A 65 12.66 -16.15 -20.74
N LYS A 66 12.30 -16.19 -19.44
CA LYS A 66 10.94 -16.42 -18.97
C LYS A 66 10.02 -15.29 -19.42
N GLN A 67 8.82 -15.65 -19.85
CA GLN A 67 7.77 -14.69 -20.22
C GLN A 67 6.89 -14.25 -19.04
N SER A 68 7.01 -14.93 -17.89
CA SER A 68 6.16 -14.68 -16.73
C SER A 68 6.95 -14.53 -15.43
N TYR A 69 6.53 -13.60 -14.59
CA TYR A 69 7.11 -13.31 -13.27
C TYR A 69 6.01 -13.25 -12.22
N ASP A 70 6.23 -13.88 -11.08
CA ASP A 70 5.27 -13.88 -9.97
C ASP A 70 5.30 -12.53 -9.25
N ILE A 71 4.13 -12.07 -8.86
CA ILE A 71 3.91 -10.90 -8.03
C ILE A 71 3.61 -11.44 -6.63
N ASP A 72 4.46 -11.11 -5.67
CA ASP A 72 4.27 -11.53 -4.29
C ASP A 72 3.08 -10.78 -3.67
N THR A 73 1.95 -11.46 -3.52
CA THR A 73 0.72 -10.89 -2.98
C THR A 73 0.71 -10.74 -1.45
N ASP A 74 1.72 -11.30 -0.78
CA ASP A 74 1.94 -11.09 0.65
C ASP A 74 2.63 -9.74 0.91
N GLU A 75 3.36 -9.21 -0.08
CA GLU A 75 3.97 -7.87 -0.03
C GLU A 75 3.20 -6.83 -0.85
N VAL A 76 2.72 -7.19 -2.04
CA VAL A 76 2.03 -6.30 -2.97
C VAL A 76 0.52 -6.43 -2.79
N LEU A 77 -0.12 -5.33 -2.39
CA LEU A 77 -1.57 -5.23 -2.32
C LEU A 77 -2.21 -5.13 -3.71
N LYS A 78 -1.61 -4.29 -4.57
CA LYS A 78 -2.17 -3.91 -5.88
C LYS A 78 -1.07 -3.43 -6.82
N VAL A 79 -1.19 -3.72 -8.12
CA VAL A 79 -0.40 -3.05 -9.16
C VAL A 79 -1.01 -1.68 -9.47
N SER A 80 -0.18 -0.66 -9.63
CA SER A 80 -0.67 0.69 -9.93
C SER A 80 -1.43 0.74 -11.26
N ASN A 81 -2.51 1.51 -11.27
CA ASN A 81 -3.32 1.82 -12.45
C ASN A 81 -3.30 3.32 -12.77
N ILE A 82 -2.34 4.07 -12.21
CA ILE A 82 -2.19 5.49 -12.48
C ILE A 82 -1.75 5.69 -13.95
N PRO A 83 -2.39 6.61 -14.71
CA PRO A 83 -1.93 6.93 -16.05
C PRO A 83 -0.47 7.39 -16.08
N GLY A 84 0.34 6.79 -16.95
CA GLY A 84 1.77 7.08 -17.07
C GLY A 84 2.68 6.14 -16.27
N ASP A 85 2.13 5.32 -15.38
CA ASP A 85 2.88 4.26 -14.72
C ASP A 85 3.21 3.14 -15.72
N THR A 86 4.50 2.83 -15.84
CA THR A 86 5.02 1.78 -16.73
C THR A 86 5.90 0.81 -15.94
N ILE A 87 5.92 -0.45 -16.37
CA ILE A 87 6.86 -1.44 -15.85
C ILE A 87 8.21 -1.19 -16.51
N LYS A 88 9.27 -1.16 -15.72
CA LYS A 88 10.61 -0.81 -16.19
C LYS A 88 11.53 -2.00 -16.02
N VAL A 89 12.31 -2.32 -17.04
CA VAL A 89 13.49 -3.16 -16.87
C VAL A 89 14.70 -2.25 -16.86
N ARG A 90 15.49 -2.32 -15.80
CA ARG A 90 16.70 -1.53 -15.62
C ARG A 90 17.92 -2.43 -15.62
N LYS A 91 18.89 -2.12 -16.47
CA LYS A 91 20.19 -2.81 -16.52
C LYS A 91 21.27 -1.78 -16.79
N ASP A 92 22.26 -1.70 -15.91
CA ASP A 92 23.29 -0.68 -15.95
C ASP A 92 22.67 0.72 -16.08
N ASN A 93 23.02 1.47 -17.13
CA ASN A 93 22.47 2.80 -17.43
C ASN A 93 21.29 2.77 -18.44
N GLN A 94 20.77 1.59 -18.77
CA GLN A 94 19.65 1.42 -19.69
C GLN A 94 18.33 1.18 -18.94
N VAL A 95 17.27 1.80 -19.43
CA VAL A 95 15.90 1.58 -18.96
C VAL A 95 15.04 1.27 -20.18
N ARG A 96 14.33 0.15 -20.13
CA ARG A 96 13.28 -0.18 -21.10
C ARG A 96 11.94 -0.18 -20.38
N GLU A 97 11.01 0.62 -20.89
CA GLU A 97 9.66 0.72 -20.34
C GLU A 97 8.69 -0.17 -21.11
N TYR A 98 7.78 -0.81 -20.39
CA TYR A 98 6.72 -1.66 -20.87
C TYR A 98 5.39 -1.09 -20.38
N ALA A 99 4.51 -0.76 -21.32
CA ALA A 99 3.15 -0.34 -20.98
C ALA A 99 2.29 -1.57 -20.63
N THR A 100 1.45 -1.42 -19.61
CA THR A 100 0.49 -2.46 -19.23
C THR A 100 -0.74 -2.36 -20.11
N VAL A 101 -1.13 -3.46 -20.74
CA VAL A 101 -2.37 -3.56 -21.53
C VAL A 101 -3.31 -4.62 -20.94
N PRO A 102 -4.63 -4.48 -21.16
CA PRO A 102 -5.58 -5.48 -20.71
C PRO A 102 -5.34 -6.87 -21.36
N PRO A 103 -5.55 -7.97 -20.63
CA PRO A 103 -5.33 -9.33 -21.14
C PRO A 103 -6.14 -9.67 -22.40
N GLU A 104 -7.28 -9.05 -22.62
CA GLU A 104 -8.13 -9.27 -23.79
C GLU A 104 -7.55 -8.64 -25.08
N GLN A 105 -6.59 -7.72 -24.96
CA GLN A 105 -6.00 -7.00 -26.10
C GLN A 105 -4.61 -7.50 -26.50
N LEU A 106 -4.09 -8.56 -25.87
CA LEU A 106 -2.70 -9.02 -26.05
C LEU A 106 -2.30 -9.25 -27.52
N GLY A 107 -3.22 -9.78 -28.33
CA GLY A 107 -2.95 -10.04 -29.74
C GLY A 107 -2.70 -8.78 -30.58
N MET A 108 -3.20 -7.62 -30.15
CA MET A 108 -3.11 -6.35 -30.89
C MET A 108 -1.78 -5.62 -30.66
N TYR A 109 -1.07 -5.96 -29.59
CA TYR A 109 0.14 -5.26 -29.11
C TYR A 109 1.43 -6.06 -29.30
N LYS A 110 1.42 -7.07 -30.17
CA LYS A 110 2.63 -7.83 -30.53
C LYS A 110 3.63 -6.96 -31.30
N GLY A 111 4.92 -7.19 -31.07
CA GLY A 111 6.03 -6.46 -31.70
C GLY A 111 6.39 -5.15 -30.99
N GLY A 112 5.99 -4.97 -29.74
CA GLY A 112 6.21 -3.76 -28.96
C GLY A 112 6.51 -4.03 -27.48
N ASN A 113 6.94 -3.00 -26.76
CA ASN A 113 7.23 -3.11 -25.33
C ASN A 113 5.94 -3.04 -24.52
N TYR A 114 5.22 -4.15 -24.48
CA TYR A 114 3.97 -4.29 -23.76
C TYR A 114 3.98 -5.51 -22.85
N CYS A 115 3.22 -5.40 -21.78
CA CYS A 115 3.04 -6.47 -20.81
C CYS A 115 1.60 -6.45 -20.28
N THR A 116 1.23 -7.50 -19.57
CA THR A 116 -0.08 -7.58 -18.93
C THR A 116 0.03 -8.21 -17.56
N ILE A 117 -0.96 -7.94 -16.73
CA ILE A 117 -1.10 -8.57 -15.42
C ILE A 117 -2.24 -9.58 -15.51
N ALA A 118 -1.93 -10.85 -15.28
CA ALA A 118 -2.90 -11.93 -15.28
C ALA A 118 -2.85 -12.65 -13.92
N GLY A 119 -3.86 -12.41 -13.08
CA GLY A 119 -3.84 -12.86 -11.68
C GLY A 119 -2.67 -12.23 -10.93
N ASN A 120 -1.83 -13.06 -10.30
CA ASN A 120 -0.63 -12.64 -9.59
C ASN A 120 0.65 -12.75 -10.44
N LYS A 121 0.54 -12.63 -11.78
CA LYS A 121 1.69 -12.74 -12.68
C LYS A 121 1.79 -11.53 -13.59
N LEU A 122 3.01 -11.03 -13.75
CA LEU A 122 3.40 -10.18 -14.87
C LEU A 122 3.74 -11.07 -16.07
N LEU A 123 3.14 -10.77 -17.23
CA LEU A 123 3.41 -11.45 -18.49
C LEU A 123 3.93 -10.45 -19.53
N PHE A 124 5.09 -10.74 -20.11
CA PHE A 124 5.57 -10.03 -21.31
C PHE A 124 4.87 -10.60 -22.55
N ILE A 125 4.35 -9.73 -23.41
CA ILE A 125 3.59 -10.16 -24.61
C ILE A 125 4.51 -10.85 -25.61
N ASP A 126 5.63 -10.20 -25.90
CA ASP A 126 6.63 -10.75 -26.81
C ASP A 126 7.65 -11.61 -26.04
N PRO A 127 8.11 -12.72 -26.64
CA PRO A 127 9.14 -13.54 -26.03
C PRO A 127 10.45 -12.77 -25.88
N ILE A 128 11.04 -12.84 -24.68
CA ILE A 128 12.37 -12.29 -24.42
C ILE A 128 13.39 -13.26 -25.03
N ARG A 129 14.13 -12.78 -26.05
CA ARG A 129 15.10 -13.56 -26.79
C ARG A 129 16.41 -13.70 -26.01
N ASP A 130 17.18 -14.75 -26.30
CA ASP A 130 18.49 -15.00 -25.67
C ASP A 130 19.53 -13.90 -25.97
N ASP A 131 19.33 -13.13 -27.03
CA ASP A 131 20.17 -12.01 -27.47
C ASP A 131 19.67 -10.64 -26.96
N ASP A 132 18.64 -10.59 -26.10
CA ASP A 132 18.09 -9.33 -25.62
C ASP A 132 19.10 -8.60 -24.69
N PRO A 133 19.48 -7.35 -25.01
CA PRO A 133 20.46 -6.60 -24.20
C PRO A 133 20.01 -6.38 -22.74
N MET A 134 18.71 -6.44 -22.46
CA MET A 134 18.14 -6.23 -21.13
C MET A 134 18.14 -7.50 -20.27
N LEU A 135 18.55 -8.66 -20.78
CA LEU A 135 18.67 -9.89 -19.98
C LEU A 135 19.57 -9.67 -18.76
N GLY A 136 19.14 -10.14 -17.59
CA GLY A 136 19.79 -9.88 -16.31
C GLY A 136 19.43 -8.53 -15.69
N GLY A 137 18.61 -7.71 -16.35
CA GLY A 137 18.09 -6.45 -15.81
C GLY A 137 17.05 -6.67 -14.72
N LYS A 138 16.94 -5.72 -13.80
CA LYS A 138 15.95 -5.73 -12.71
C LYS A 138 14.60 -5.28 -13.23
N ILE A 139 13.54 -6.03 -12.94
CA ILE A 139 12.16 -5.67 -13.28
C ILE A 139 11.58 -4.85 -12.12
N GLU A 140 11.27 -3.59 -12.40
CA GLU A 140 10.70 -2.61 -11.48
C GLU A 140 9.26 -2.32 -11.90
N MET A 141 8.33 -2.43 -10.95
CA MET A 141 6.89 -2.27 -11.17
C MET A 141 6.34 -1.23 -10.18
N PRO A 142 5.50 -0.30 -10.64
CA PRO A 142 4.77 0.60 -9.76
C PRO A 142 3.63 -0.16 -9.07
N VAL A 143 3.65 -0.18 -7.74
CA VAL A 143 2.71 -0.97 -6.91
C VAL A 143 2.27 -0.20 -5.68
N TYR A 144 1.21 -0.70 -5.04
CA TYR A 144 0.84 -0.40 -3.67
C TYR A 144 1.22 -1.59 -2.81
N LEU A 145 2.04 -1.35 -1.78
CA LEU A 145 2.50 -2.37 -0.85
C LEU A 145 1.47 -2.57 0.27
N ARG A 146 1.46 -3.76 0.87
CA ARG A 146 0.78 -3.97 2.14
C ARG A 146 1.48 -3.21 3.25
N ALA A 147 0.70 -2.69 4.18
CA ALA A 147 1.15 -1.98 5.35
C ALA A 147 1.87 -2.94 6.32
N SER A 148 3.01 -2.51 6.86
CA SER A 148 3.72 -3.30 7.87
C SER A 148 2.86 -3.49 9.12
N LEU A 149 2.72 -4.74 9.55
CA LEU A 149 2.09 -5.07 10.82
C LEU A 149 3.00 -4.72 12.00
N LEU A 150 2.39 -4.49 13.16
CA LEU A 150 3.07 -4.26 14.42
C LEU A 150 3.45 -5.62 15.03
N THR A 151 4.75 -5.85 15.20
CA THR A 151 5.30 -7.12 15.70
C THR A 151 5.96 -7.00 17.07
N GLY A 152 6.14 -5.79 17.58
CA GLY A 152 6.67 -5.53 18.93
C GLY A 152 6.65 -4.04 19.29
N ALA A 153 7.11 -3.71 20.50
CA ALA A 153 7.04 -2.36 21.07
C ALA A 153 7.60 -1.22 20.18
N SER A 154 8.65 -1.50 19.42
CA SER A 154 9.33 -0.52 18.57
C SER A 154 8.76 -0.42 17.16
N SER A 155 7.85 -1.31 16.74
CA SER A 155 7.25 -1.26 15.40
C SER A 155 6.57 0.08 15.18
N THR A 156 6.83 0.71 14.04
CA THR A 156 6.25 1.99 13.64
C THR A 156 4.87 1.76 13.06
N VAL A 157 3.90 2.60 13.46
CA VAL A 157 2.56 2.62 12.84
C VAL A 157 2.67 3.16 11.42
N SER A 158 2.23 2.35 10.46
CA SER A 158 2.25 2.61 9.01
C SER A 158 1.08 3.46 8.51
N VAL A 159 -0.02 3.54 9.27
CA VAL A 159 -1.21 4.33 8.94
C VAL A 159 -0.88 5.83 8.89
N ASP A 160 -1.32 6.51 7.82
CA ASP A 160 -1.03 7.94 7.57
C ASP A 160 -1.42 8.87 8.70
N ASN A 161 -2.55 8.59 9.36
CA ASN A 161 -2.95 9.25 10.59
C ASN A 161 -3.03 8.23 11.73
N PRO A 162 -1.95 8.07 12.54
CA PRO A 162 -1.94 7.13 13.65
C PRO A 162 -3.03 7.37 14.70
N MET A 163 -3.56 8.59 14.82
CA MET A 163 -4.66 8.89 15.76
C MET A 163 -5.96 8.19 15.35
N TRP A 164 -6.21 8.01 14.05
CA TRP A 164 -7.35 7.21 13.60
C TRP A 164 -7.28 5.79 14.17
N LEU A 165 -6.10 5.17 14.11
CA LEU A 165 -5.88 3.83 14.64
C LEU A 165 -6.04 3.79 16.17
N VAL A 166 -5.56 4.82 16.88
CA VAL A 166 -5.79 4.97 18.33
C VAL A 166 -7.28 4.96 18.65
N VAL A 167 -8.08 5.78 17.94
CA VAL A 167 -9.50 5.95 18.22
C VAL A 167 -10.29 4.69 17.85
N MET A 168 -9.98 4.04 16.73
CA MET A 168 -10.60 2.76 16.34
C MET A 168 -10.30 1.65 17.35
N CYS A 169 -9.04 1.50 17.76
CA CYS A 169 -8.67 0.53 18.78
C CYS A 169 -9.34 0.83 20.13
N ALA A 170 -9.46 2.11 20.50
CA ALA A 170 -10.17 2.53 21.72
C ALA A 170 -11.66 2.22 21.64
N ALA A 171 -12.30 2.41 20.48
CA ALA A 171 -13.69 2.05 20.25
C ALA A 171 -13.89 0.54 20.46
N GLU A 172 -13.10 -0.30 19.80
CA GLU A 172 -13.19 -1.76 19.95
C GLU A 172 -12.85 -2.26 21.36
N TYR A 173 -11.92 -1.59 22.04
CA TYR A 173 -11.67 -1.85 23.45
C TYR A 173 -12.92 -1.56 24.28
N ALA A 174 -13.53 -0.37 24.10
CA ALA A 174 -14.73 0.05 24.81
C ALA A 174 -15.96 -0.81 24.49
N ARG A 175 -16.09 -1.32 23.26
CA ARG A 175 -17.18 -2.24 22.84
C ARG A 175 -17.22 -3.51 23.70
N ASN A 176 -16.07 -3.96 24.15
CA ASN A 176 -15.91 -5.18 24.94
C ASN A 176 -15.94 -4.94 26.47
N ASP A 177 -16.08 -3.69 26.92
CA ASP A 177 -16.14 -3.31 28.34
C ASP A 177 -17.49 -2.66 28.65
N ILE A 178 -18.31 -3.34 29.46
CA ILE A 178 -19.69 -2.92 29.76
C ILE A 178 -19.77 -1.52 30.38
N LEU A 179 -18.71 -1.07 31.07
CA LEU A 179 -18.66 0.25 31.68
C LEU A 179 -18.36 1.36 30.66
N LEU A 180 -17.79 1.01 29.51
CA LEU A 180 -17.34 1.94 28.46
C LEU A 180 -18.20 1.89 27.21
N GLN A 181 -19.15 0.96 27.12
CA GLN A 181 -19.96 0.72 25.92
C GLN A 181 -20.69 1.97 25.42
N ASN A 182 -21.12 2.87 26.32
CA ASN A 182 -21.75 4.14 25.97
C ASN A 182 -20.83 5.11 25.19
N GLN A 183 -19.51 4.92 25.26
CA GLN A 183 -18.53 5.73 24.51
C GLN A 183 -18.26 5.20 23.10
N TYR A 184 -18.66 3.95 22.79
CA TYR A 184 -18.38 3.32 21.51
C TYR A 184 -18.86 4.17 20.32
N GLY A 185 -20.11 4.63 20.36
CA GLY A 185 -20.68 5.45 19.29
C GLY A 185 -19.90 6.74 19.03
N ASN A 186 -19.53 7.45 20.10
CA ASN A 186 -18.75 8.69 20.01
C ASN A 186 -17.36 8.45 19.40
N LEU A 187 -16.69 7.36 19.79
CA LEU A 187 -15.36 7.01 19.28
C LEU A 187 -15.42 6.60 17.81
N ILE A 188 -16.44 5.85 17.39
CA ILE A 188 -16.63 5.53 15.97
C ILE A 188 -16.88 6.79 15.13
N GLU A 189 -17.69 7.74 15.62
CA GLU A 189 -17.91 9.01 14.92
C GLU A 189 -16.61 9.81 14.76
N GLU A 190 -15.81 9.92 15.83
CA GLU A 190 -14.50 10.58 15.76
C GLU A 190 -13.55 9.86 14.78
N ALA A 191 -13.50 8.53 14.80
CA ALA A 191 -12.68 7.78 13.86
C ALA A 191 -13.12 8.00 12.41
N ASN A 192 -14.42 8.03 12.12
CA ASN A 192 -14.91 8.32 10.78
C ASN A 192 -14.48 9.72 10.31
N GLN A 193 -14.53 10.73 11.18
CA GLN A 193 -14.03 12.08 10.85
C GLN A 193 -12.52 12.08 10.56
N LEU A 194 -11.73 11.30 11.31
CA LEU A 194 -10.30 11.16 11.08
C LEU A 194 -10.00 10.43 9.76
N MET A 195 -10.79 9.41 9.42
CA MET A 195 -10.67 8.69 8.14
C MET A 195 -10.95 9.63 6.96
N GLN A 196 -12.04 10.39 7.00
CA GLN A 196 -12.39 11.33 5.92
C GLN A 196 -11.28 12.36 5.68
N LYS A 197 -10.73 12.95 6.75
CA LYS A 197 -9.56 13.86 6.65
C LYS A 197 -8.34 13.16 6.06
N MET A 198 -8.12 11.90 6.39
CA MET A 198 -7.01 11.11 5.87
C MET A 198 -7.15 10.90 4.36
N ILE A 199 -8.35 10.55 3.90
CA ILE A 199 -8.69 10.39 2.48
C ILE A 199 -8.51 11.71 1.72
N GLU A 200 -9.01 12.83 2.28
CA GLU A 200 -8.84 14.17 1.70
C GLU A 200 -7.36 14.54 1.53
N ASN A 201 -6.55 14.34 2.58
CA ASN A 201 -5.11 14.60 2.54
C ASN A 201 -4.39 13.70 1.53
N ASN A 202 -4.77 12.43 1.44
CA ASN A 202 -4.23 11.49 0.47
C ASN A 202 -4.54 11.93 -0.97
N GLY A 203 -5.77 12.36 -1.25
CA GLY A 203 -6.17 12.91 -2.54
C GLY A 203 -5.40 14.18 -2.92
N ALA A 204 -5.20 15.09 -1.96
CA ALA A 204 -4.40 16.30 -2.17
C ALA A 204 -2.95 15.97 -2.55
N GLN A 205 -2.34 14.98 -1.88
CA GLN A 205 -0.98 14.52 -2.22
C GLN A 205 -0.90 13.92 -3.63
N ALA A 206 -1.88 13.10 -4.02
CA ALA A 206 -1.94 12.51 -5.35
C ALA A 206 -2.00 13.58 -6.45
N SER A 207 -2.73 14.68 -6.21
CA SER A 207 -2.88 15.79 -7.17
C SER A 207 -1.60 16.61 -7.39
N TYR A 208 -0.64 16.59 -6.46
CA TYR A 208 0.60 17.38 -6.55
C TYR A 208 1.74 16.63 -7.28
N ARG A 209 1.51 15.44 -7.82
CA ARG A 209 2.55 14.71 -8.57
C ARG A 209 2.89 15.51 -9.83
N PRO A 210 4.17 15.92 -10.04
CA PRO A 210 4.56 16.57 -11.28
C PRO A 210 4.27 15.60 -12.43
N LEU A 211 3.38 16.01 -13.33
CA LEU A 211 3.12 15.28 -14.57
C LEU A 211 4.48 15.03 -15.23
N HIS A 212 4.90 13.76 -15.33
CA HIS A 212 5.91 13.41 -16.31
C HIS A 212 5.29 13.77 -17.66
N MET A 213 5.68 14.92 -18.21
CA MET A 213 5.30 15.29 -19.56
C MET A 213 5.72 14.14 -20.45
N ILE A 214 4.74 13.50 -21.10
CA ILE A 214 5.00 12.57 -22.19
C ILE A 214 5.83 13.36 -23.20
N PRO A 215 7.09 12.99 -23.48
CA PRO A 215 7.88 13.67 -24.49
C PRO A 215 7.18 13.42 -25.83
N GLY A 216 6.47 14.41 -26.37
CA GLY A 216 5.88 14.31 -27.71
C GLY A 216 4.49 14.91 -27.92
N VAL A 217 3.78 15.38 -26.90
CA VAL A 217 2.54 16.14 -27.13
C VAL A 217 2.89 17.63 -27.11
N SER A 218 3.24 18.16 -28.29
CA SER A 218 3.23 19.59 -28.54
C SER A 218 1.80 20.08 -28.32
N ASP A 219 1.61 20.99 -27.36
CA ASP A 219 0.40 21.81 -27.30
C ASP A 219 0.29 22.53 -28.64
N ILE A 220 -0.73 22.15 -29.43
CA ILE A 220 -1.12 22.88 -30.62
C ILE A 220 -1.98 24.04 -30.13
N CYS A 221 -1.36 25.21 -30.00
CA CYS A 221 -2.01 26.50 -30.04
C CYS A 221 -1.78 27.12 -31.43
#